data_AF-A0A498QY99-F1
#
_entry.id   AF-A0A498QY99-F1
#
_cell.length_a   1.000
_cell.length_b   1.000
_cell.length_c   1.000
_cell.angle_alpha   90.00
_cell.angle_beta   90.00
_cell.angle_gamma   90.00
#
_symmetry.space_group_name_H-M   'P 1'
#
loop_
_entity.id
_entity.type
_entity.pdbx_description
1 polymer ?
#
loop_
_entity_poly.entity_id
_entity_poly.type
_entity_poly.pdbx_seq_one_letter_code
_entity_poly.pdbx_strand_id
1 'polypeptide(L)'
;MAYVLTPPESTAAVAADVVDLGSVINEANAAAASRTSGVLAAAADEVPAATATLFNEDTVQRIRPGIPGGDAAGRGLPRRVCPGTGGRR
;
A
#
# COMPACT_ATOMS: atom_id res chain seq x y z
N MET A 1 20.96 -26.79 -4.79
CA MET A 1 19.71 -26.15 -5.25
C MET A 1 18.70 -26.24 -4.12
N ALA A 2 18.05 -25.13 -3.74
CA ALA A 2 17.06 -25.11 -2.67
C ALA A 2 15.65 -24.97 -3.27
N TYR A 3 14.76 -25.89 -2.89
CA TYR A 3 13.33 -25.82 -3.18
C TYR A 3 12.58 -25.66 -1.86
N VAL A 4 11.69 -24.68 -1.79
CA VAL A 4 10.84 -24.41 -0.62
C VAL A 4 9.42 -24.80 -1.00
N LEU A 5 8.88 -25.84 -0.35
CA LEU A 5 7.47 -26.19 -0.42
C LEU A 5 6.75 -25.50 0.76
N THR A 6 5.82 -24.60 0.46
CA THR A 6 4.93 -23.99 1.45
C THR A 6 3.50 -24.47 1.25
N PRO A 7 2.76 -24.77 2.34
CA PRO A 7 1.33 -25.07 2.22
C PRO A 7 0.57 -23.87 1.63
N PRO A 8 -0.33 -24.07 0.66
CA PRO A 8 -1.04 -22.99 0.00
C PRO A 8 -1.86 -22.14 0.99
N GLU A 9 -2.42 -22.77 2.03
CA GLU A 9 -3.17 -22.08 3.08
C GLU A 9 -2.29 -21.09 3.85
N SER A 10 -1.04 -21.46 4.14
CA SER A 10 -0.07 -20.57 4.80
C SER A 10 0.31 -19.40 3.91
N THR A 11 0.46 -19.62 2.60
CA THR A 11 0.74 -18.53 1.65
C THR A 11 -0.45 -17.59 1.48
N ALA A 12 -1.67 -18.11 1.54
CA ALA A 12 -2.90 -17.33 1.46
C ALA A 12 -3.10 -16.43 2.70
N ALA A 13 -2.78 -16.94 3.89
CA ALA A 13 -2.82 -16.15 5.13
C ALA A 13 -1.81 -14.98 5.06
N VAL A 14 -0.55 -15.25 4.70
CA VAL A 14 0.48 -14.20 4.58
C VAL A 14 0.10 -13.19 3.48
N ALA A 15 -0.48 -13.62 2.37
CA ALA A 15 -0.94 -12.72 1.33
C ALA A 15 -2.05 -11.77 1.82
N ALA A 16 -2.97 -12.27 2.67
CA ALA A 16 -3.99 -11.44 3.30
C ALA A 16 -3.34 -10.41 4.25
N ASP A 17 -2.39 -10.84 5.08
CA ASP A 17 -1.67 -9.93 5.99
C ASP A 17 -0.91 -8.84 5.24
N VAL A 18 -0.29 -9.15 4.10
CA VAL A 18 0.40 -8.16 3.25
C VAL A 18 -0.58 -7.15 2.64
N VAL A 19 -1.79 -7.58 2.28
CA VAL A 19 -2.84 -6.69 1.79
C VAL A 19 -3.32 -5.75 2.90
N ASP A 20 -3.54 -6.27 4.10
CA ASP A 20 -3.96 -5.47 5.27
C ASP A 20 -2.87 -4.46 5.65
N LEU A 21 -1.59 -4.86 5.65
CA LEU A 21 -0.46 -3.96 5.84
C LEU A 21 -0.40 -2.89 4.75
N GLY A 22 -0.64 -3.25 3.50
CA GLY A 22 -0.70 -2.30 2.38
C GLY A 22 -1.81 -1.25 2.58
N SER A 23 -2.97 -1.65 3.09
CA SER A 23 -4.07 -0.74 3.42
C SER A 23 -3.69 0.24 4.53
N VAL A 24 -3.14 -0.25 5.65
CA VAL A 24 -2.66 0.60 6.76
C VAL A 24 -1.58 1.59 6.30
N ILE A 25 -0.65 1.15 5.45
CA ILE A 25 0.40 2.03 4.89
C ILE A 25 -0.22 3.10 3.98
N ASN A 26 -1.23 2.76 3.17
CA ASN A 26 -1.92 3.73 2.33
C ASN A 26 -2.67 4.77 3.14
N GLU A 27 -3.35 4.39 4.22
CA GLU A 27 -4.01 5.33 5.13
C GLU A 27 -2.99 6.26 5.80
N ALA A 28 -1.87 5.72 6.28
CA ALA A 28 -0.78 6.50 6.85
C ALA A 28 -0.17 7.47 5.83
N ASN A 29 0.00 7.02 4.58
CA ASN A 29 0.49 7.85 3.48
C ASN A 29 -0.48 8.99 3.14
N ALA A 30 -1.80 8.74 3.14
CA ALA A 30 -2.80 9.77 2.92
C ALA A 30 -2.75 10.85 4.03
N ALA A 31 -2.63 10.42 5.29
CA ALA A 31 -2.46 11.34 6.42
C ALA A 31 -1.14 12.13 6.34
N ALA A 32 -0.05 11.49 5.89
CA ALA A 32 1.24 12.14 5.68
C ALA A 32 1.18 13.16 4.54
N ALA A 33 0.56 12.82 3.41
CA ALA A 33 0.39 13.72 2.27
C ALA A 33 -0.32 15.01 2.67
N SER A 34 -1.37 14.91 3.49
CA SER A 34 -2.06 16.11 4.02
C SER A 34 -1.16 16.99 4.88
N ARG A 35 -0.12 16.45 5.53
CA ARG A 35 0.78 17.21 6.42
C ARG A 35 2.05 17.70 5.74
N THR A 36 2.49 17.05 4.67
CA THR A 36 3.76 17.37 3.99
C THR A 36 3.58 18.03 2.62
N SER A 37 2.36 18.08 2.08
CA SER A 37 2.04 18.85 0.88
C SER A 37 1.59 20.27 1.22
N GLY A 38 1.77 21.19 0.27
CA GLY A 38 1.35 22.58 0.42
C GLY A 38 2.26 23.41 1.32
N VAL A 39 3.55 23.02 1.42
CA VAL A 39 4.55 23.82 2.13
C VAL A 39 4.69 25.17 1.43
N LEU A 40 4.48 26.26 2.18
CA LEU A 40 4.60 27.63 1.70
C LEU A 40 6.01 28.17 1.97
N ALA A 41 6.47 29.08 1.11
CA ALA A 41 7.73 29.78 1.33
C ALA A 41 7.63 30.66 2.58
N ALA A 42 8.61 30.54 3.49
CA ALA A 42 8.64 31.30 4.74
C ALA A 42 8.94 32.80 4.53
N ALA A 43 9.59 33.16 3.42
CA ALA A 43 9.88 34.52 3.00
C ALA A 43 9.91 34.61 1.47
N ALA A 44 9.98 35.82 0.93
CA ALA A 44 9.97 36.09 -0.51
C ALA A 44 11.32 35.83 -1.20
N ASP A 45 12.34 35.43 -0.43
CA ASP A 45 13.69 35.17 -0.94
C ASP A 45 13.72 33.87 -1.76
N GLU A 46 14.76 33.70 -2.58
CA GLU A 46 14.88 32.56 -3.49
C GLU A 46 15.09 31.23 -2.75
N VAL A 47 15.79 31.24 -1.60
CA VAL A 47 16.11 30.03 -0.83
C VAL A 47 14.87 29.40 -0.16
N PRO A 48 14.02 30.17 0.56
CA PRO A 48 12.74 29.66 1.07
C PRO A 48 11.80 29.17 -0.03
N ALA A 49 11.76 29.84 -1.19
CA ALA A 49 10.94 29.41 -2.32
C ALA A 49 11.43 28.07 -2.89
N ALA A 50 12.74 27.93 -3.13
CA ALA A 50 13.32 26.68 -3.61
C ALA A 50 13.13 25.50 -2.63
N THR A 51 13.22 25.79 -1.33
CA THR A 51 13.01 24.79 -0.28
C THR A 51 11.56 24.29 -0.28
N ALA A 52 10.59 25.21 -0.33
CA ALA A 52 9.17 24.85 -0.41
C ALA A 52 8.86 24.00 -1.65
N THR A 53 9.42 24.37 -2.81
CA THR A 53 9.26 23.59 -4.05
C THR A 53 9.81 22.18 -3.90
N LEU A 54 11.03 22.02 -3.38
CA LEU A 54 11.66 20.70 -3.20
C LEU A 54 10.84 19.78 -2.29
N PHE A 55 10.31 20.29 -1.17
CA PHE A 55 9.47 19.50 -0.26
C PHE A 55 8.16 19.06 -0.90
N ASN A 56 7.55 19.94 -1.69
CA ASN A 56 6.32 19.63 -2.41
C ASN A 56 6.58 18.58 -3.52
N GLU A 57 7.71 18.67 -4.23
CA GLU A 57 8.12 17.70 -5.25
C GLU A 57 8.46 16.32 -4.67
N ASP A 58 9.25 16.26 -3.59
CA ASP A 58 9.58 14.98 -2.92
C ASP A 58 8.31 14.28 -2.41
N THR A 59 7.36 15.03 -1.87
CA THR A 59 6.08 14.49 -1.40
C THR A 59 5.30 13.82 -2.54
N VAL A 60 5.25 14.44 -3.73
CA VAL A 60 4.60 13.86 -4.92
C VAL A 60 5.30 12.58 -5.37
N GLN A 61 6.63 12.53 -5.32
CA GLN A 61 7.41 11.38 -5.73
C GLN A 61 7.28 10.21 -4.73
N ARG A 62 7.21 10.52 -3.44
CA ARG A 62 7.26 9.53 -2.35
C ARG A 62 5.89 8.98 -1.95
N ILE A 63 4.83 9.76 -2.13
CA ILE A 63 3.43 9.39 -1.81
C ILE A 63 2.63 9.10 -3.09
N ARG A 64 3.29 8.65 -4.17
CA ARG A 64 2.58 8.21 -5.37
C ARG A 64 1.57 7.12 -5.00
N PRO A 65 0.32 7.18 -5.50
CA PRO A 65 -0.68 6.17 -5.20
C PRO A 65 -0.16 4.81 -5.68
N GLY A 66 0.02 3.89 -4.73
CA GLY A 66 0.28 2.49 -5.01
C GLY A 66 -0.89 1.88 -5.78
N ILE A 67 -0.58 0.82 -6.53
CA ILE A 67 -1.49 0.01 -7.36
C ILE A 67 -2.94 0.05 -6.81
N PRO A 68 -3.96 0.36 -7.64
CA PRO A 68 -5.35 0.33 -7.19
C PRO A 68 -5.71 -1.10 -6.80
N GLY A 69 -5.71 -1.41 -5.51
CA GLY A 69 -5.95 -2.75 -5.02
C GLY A 69 -6.13 -2.78 -3.51
N GLY A 70 -7.39 -2.86 -3.08
CA GLY A 70 -7.74 -3.17 -1.69
C GLY A 70 -9.19 -2.84 -1.35
N ASP A 71 -9.59 -1.58 -1.53
CA ASP A 71 -10.70 -1.04 -0.73
C ASP A 71 -12.10 -1.19 -1.35
N ALA A 72 -12.23 -1.89 -2.48
CA ALA A 72 -13.53 -2.14 -3.11
C ALA A 72 -14.08 -3.58 -2.91
N ALA A 73 -13.30 -4.53 -2.39
CA ALA A 73 -13.67 -5.96 -2.41
C ALA A 73 -13.88 -6.61 -1.02
N GLY A 74 -13.85 -5.84 0.07
CA GLY A 74 -13.96 -6.35 1.44
C GLY A 74 -15.39 -6.49 2.01
N ARG A 75 -16.42 -5.96 1.33
CA ARG A 75 -17.81 -6.07 1.80
C ARG A 75 -18.65 -6.94 0.86
N GLY A 76 -18.59 -8.27 1.02
CA GLY A 76 -19.76 -9.09 0.68
C GLY A 76 -19.60 -10.33 -0.20
N LEU A 77 -18.45 -11.03 -0.26
CA LEU A 77 -18.43 -12.35 -0.91
C LEU A 77 -17.79 -13.43 -0.04
N PRO A 78 -18.49 -14.55 0.23
CA PRO A 78 -17.86 -15.69 0.88
C PRO A 78 -16.83 -16.28 -0.09
N ARG A 79 -15.54 -16.11 0.23
CA ARG A 79 -14.47 -16.82 -0.47
C ARG A 79 -14.62 -18.30 -0.16
N ARG A 80 -15.37 -19.02 -1.01
CA ARG A 80 -15.38 -20.48 -1.06
C ARG A 80 -14.00 -20.93 -1.52
N VAL A 81 -13.11 -21.13 -0.55
CA VAL A 81 -11.98 -22.03 -0.70
C VAL A 81 -12.61 -23.42 -0.79
N CYS A 82 -12.72 -23.98 -1.99
CA CYS A 82 -13.07 -25.39 -2.15
C CYS A 82 -11.84 -26.24 -1.78
N PRO A 83 -11.88 -27.06 -0.71
CA PRO A 83 -10.84 -28.07 -0.51
C PRO A 83 -11.02 -29.18 -1.56
N GLY A 84 -9.90 -29.68 -2.09
CA GLY A 84 -9.87 -30.59 -3.22
C GLY A 84 -10.72 -31.85 -3.06
N THR A 85 -11.50 -32.16 -4.08
CA THR A 85 -12.03 -33.51 -4.30
C THR A 85 -10.92 -34.41 -4.80
N GLY A 86 -10.17 -35.00 -3.87
CA GLY A 86 -9.36 -36.18 -4.12
C GLY A 86 -10.26 -37.40 -4.35
N GLY A 87 -10.72 -37.58 -5.60
CA GLY A 87 -11.41 -38.79 -6.04
C GLY A 87 -10.42 -39.83 -6.56
N ARG A 88 -9.92 -40.69 -5.69
CA ARG A 88 -9.46 -42.04 -6.08
C ARG A 88 -10.48 -43.05 -5.60
N ARG A 89 -11.37 -43.47 -6.49
CA ARG A 89 -11.92 -44.81 -6.72
C ARG A 89 -13.09 -44.69 -7.69
#